data_AF-A0A5B0R7K4-F1
#
_entry.id   AF-A0A5B0R7K4-F1
#
_cell.length_a   1.000
_cell.length_b   1.000
_cell.length_c   1.000
_cell.angle_alpha   90.00
_cell.angle_beta   90.00
_cell.angle_gamma   90.00
#
_symmetry.space_group_name_H-M   'P 1'
#
loop_
_entity.id
_entity.type
_entity.pdbx_description
1 polymer ?
#
loop_
_entity_poly.entity_id
_entity_poly.type
_entity_poly.pdbx_seq_one_letter_code
_entity_poly.pdbx_strand_id
1 'polypeptide(L)'
;MKLSGIKTRIQILQRSYNTARKFVIHARGNTHRIHPIILGYARRLCPYWDVLDPVMGGPAQPTDQGFPIANSEASSDTESTNTT
;
A
#
# COMPACT_ATOMS: atom_id res chain seq x y z
N MET A 1 17.87 29.55 -15.62
CA MET A 1 16.69 28.65 -15.67
C MET A 1 16.67 27.73 -14.46
N LYS A 2 15.68 27.87 -13.57
CA LYS A 2 15.54 27.13 -12.28
C LYS A 2 14.49 26.00 -12.34
N LEU A 3 14.12 25.55 -13.54
CA LEU A 3 13.02 24.61 -13.78
C LEU A 3 13.35 23.17 -13.34
N SER A 4 14.63 22.79 -13.36
CA SER A 4 15.07 21.43 -13.00
C SER A 4 14.75 21.09 -11.54
N GLY A 5 15.02 22.02 -10.60
CA GLY A 5 14.81 21.77 -9.17
C GLY A 5 13.34 21.62 -8.77
N ILE A 6 12.44 22.35 -9.41
CA ILE A 6 11.00 22.23 -9.17
C ILE A 6 10.46 20.90 -9.71
N LYS A 7 10.87 20.49 -10.90
CA LYS A 7 10.49 19.20 -11.48
C LYS A 7 10.92 18.04 -10.57
N THR A 8 12.16 18.08 -10.08
CA THR A 8 12.67 17.06 -9.14
C THR A 8 11.87 17.03 -7.84
N ARG A 9 11.54 18.20 -7.26
CA ARG A 9 10.72 18.27 -6.04
C ARG A 9 9.33 17.69 -6.24
N ILE A 10 8.69 17.98 -7.37
CA ILE A 10 7.37 17.42 -7.72
C ILE A 10 7.47 15.89 -7.82
N GLN A 11 8.49 15.36 -8.47
CA GLN A 11 8.70 13.92 -8.59
C GLN A 11 8.92 13.23 -7.24
N ILE A 12 9.70 13.83 -6.34
CA ILE A 12 9.92 13.32 -4.98
C ILE A 12 8.59 13.30 -4.21
N LEU A 13 7.82 14.39 -4.29
CA LEU A 13 6.53 14.51 -3.63
C LEU A 13 5.57 13.41 -4.13
N GLN A 14 5.42 13.27 -5.45
CA GLN A 14 4.57 12.23 -6.06
C GLN A 14 5.02 10.83 -5.65
N ARG A 15 6.34 10.56 -5.63
CA ARG A 15 6.87 9.26 -5.22
C ARG A 15 6.54 8.96 -3.76
N SER A 16 6.74 9.93 -2.86
CA SER A 16 6.41 9.78 -1.44
C SER A 16 4.93 9.46 -1.22
N TYR A 17 4.06 10.20 -1.92
CA TYR A 17 2.61 10.02 -1.86
C TYR A 17 2.18 8.64 -2.40
N ASN A 18 2.67 8.26 -3.59
CA ASN A 18 2.33 6.97 -4.20
C ASN A 18 2.77 5.79 -3.33
N THR A 19 3.93 5.88 -2.67
CA THR A 19 4.39 4.86 -1.72
C THR A 19 3.48 4.79 -0.50
N ALA A 20 3.15 5.92 0.12
CA ALA A 20 2.25 5.97 1.26
C ALA A 20 0.85 5.42 0.91
N ARG A 21 0.32 5.77 -0.27
CA ARG A 21 -1.00 5.31 -0.73
C ARG A 21 -1.05 3.81 -0.96
N LYS A 22 -0.01 3.23 -1.57
CA LYS A 22 0.12 1.77 -1.72
C LYS A 22 0.13 1.09 -0.35
N PHE A 23 0.93 1.60 0.59
CA PHE A 23 0.95 1.09 1.95
C PHE A 23 -0.44 1.13 2.61
N VAL A 24 -1.17 2.25 2.52
CA VAL A 24 -2.52 2.39 3.09
C VAL A 24 -3.50 1.40 2.46
N ILE A 25 -3.49 1.25 1.14
CA ILE A 25 -4.37 0.29 0.43
C ILE A 25 -4.09 -1.14 0.90
N HIS A 26 -2.81 -1.54 0.99
CA HIS A 26 -2.43 -2.88 1.43
C HIS A 26 -2.74 -3.11 2.92
N ALA A 27 -2.39 -2.16 3.78
CA ALA A 27 -2.57 -2.29 5.23
C ALA A 27 -4.05 -2.23 5.65
N ARG A 28 -4.90 -1.51 4.89
CA ARG A 28 -6.34 -1.46 5.14
C ARG A 28 -7.04 -2.78 4.83
N GLY A 29 -6.55 -3.53 3.85
CA GLY A 29 -7.25 -4.72 3.33
C GLY A 29 -8.68 -4.39 2.88
N ASN A 30 -9.63 -5.28 3.20
CA ASN A 30 -11.06 -5.12 2.84
C ASN A 30 -11.87 -4.29 3.85
N THR A 31 -11.21 -3.62 4.80
CA THR A 31 -11.91 -2.83 5.81
C THR A 31 -12.25 -1.45 5.27
N HIS A 32 -13.46 -0.97 5.59
CA HIS A 32 -13.90 0.39 5.25
C HIS A 32 -13.30 1.46 6.18
N ARG A 33 -12.56 1.05 7.22
CA ARG A 33 -12.00 1.95 8.24
C ARG A 33 -10.48 1.90 8.20
N ILE A 34 -9.84 3.05 8.06
CA ILE A 34 -8.38 3.17 8.17
C ILE A 34 -8.02 3.31 9.65
N HIS A 35 -7.25 2.35 10.18
CA HIS A 35 -6.78 2.44 11.55
C HIS A 35 -5.80 3.62 11.74
N PRO A 36 -5.83 4.31 12.90
CA PRO A 36 -4.93 5.44 13.18
C PRO A 36 -3.44 5.10 13.05
N ILE A 37 -3.05 3.86 13.37
CA ILE A 37 -1.66 3.38 13.21
C ILE A 37 -1.24 3.41 11.73
N ILE A 38 -2.12 2.99 10.81
CA ILE A 38 -1.87 3.01 9.37
C ILE A 38 -1.67 4.45 8.90
N LEU A 39 -2.50 5.39 9.33
CA LEU A 39 -2.33 6.82 9.03
C LEU A 39 -1.01 7.38 9.59
N GLY A 40 -0.60 6.94 10.78
CA GLY A 40 0.68 7.32 11.37
C GLY A 40 1.87 6.94 10.49
N TYR A 41 1.86 5.72 9.93
CA TYR A 41 2.90 5.29 8.98
C TYR A 41 2.79 5.99 7.62
N ALA A 42 1.58 6.25 7.12
CA ALA A 42 1.38 7.00 5.89
C ALA A 42 2.00 8.40 5.96
N ARG A 43 1.85 9.11 7.09
CA ARG A 43 2.48 10.42 7.35
C ARG A 43 4.00 10.36 7.43
N ARG A 44 4.57 9.26 7.94
CA ARG A 44 6.03 9.06 7.96
C ARG A 44 6.59 8.87 6.55
N LEU A 45 5.85 8.19 5.67
CA LEU A 45 6.23 7.97 4.27
C LEU A 45 5.96 9.21 3.38
N CYS A 46 4.91 9.96 3.69
CA CYS A 46 4.53 11.19 3.00
C CYS A 46 4.15 12.27 4.03
N PRO A 47 5.05 13.20 4.36
CA PRO A 47 4.79 14.24 5.37
C PRO A 47 3.58 15.12 5.06
N TYR A 48 3.21 15.24 3.78
CA TYR A 48 2.07 16.04 3.31
C TYR A 48 0.82 15.19 3.05
N TRP A 49 0.75 13.98 3.63
CA TRP A 49 -0.35 13.04 3.43
C TRP A 49 -1.73 13.70 3.58
N ASP A 50 -1.98 14.40 4.69
CA ASP A 50 -3.29 14.97 4.99
C ASP A 50 -3.71 16.09 4.00
N VAL A 51 -2.75 16.68 3.28
CA VAL A 51 -3.01 17.69 2.23
C VAL A 51 -3.15 17.04 0.87
N LEU A 52 -2.36 16.01 0.58
CA LEU A 52 -2.30 15.38 -0.74
C LEU A 52 -3.38 14.32 -0.95
N ASP A 53 -3.70 13.50 0.06
CA ASP A 53 -4.66 12.39 -0.08
C ASP A 53 -6.07 12.84 -0.48
N PRO A 54 -6.64 13.94 0.06
CA PRO A 54 -7.94 14.42 -0.41
C PRO A 54 -7.95 14.87 -1.87
N VAL A 55 -6.81 15.30 -2.41
CA VAL A 55 -6.68 15.85 -3.77
C VAL A 55 -6.26 14.78 -4.78
N MET A 56 -5.34 13.90 -4.38
CA MET A 56 -4.71 12.90 -5.24
C MET A 56 -5.29 11.49 -5.03
N GLY A 57 -6.03 11.26 -3.94
CA GLY A 57 -6.54 9.94 -3.54
C GLY A 57 -7.69 9.45 -4.38
N GLY A 58 -8.36 10.36 -5.09
CA GLY A 58 -9.61 10.10 -5.78
C GLY A 58 -10.75 9.79 -4.82
N PRO A 59 -12.00 9.69 -5.30
CA PRO A 59 -13.11 9.21 -4.48
C PRO A 59 -12.78 7.81 -3.95
N ALA A 60 -13.07 7.57 -2.67
CA ALA A 60 -12.92 6.26 -2.06
C ALA A 60 -13.67 5.23 -2.92
N GLN A 61 -12.96 4.31 -3.56
CA GLN A 61 -13.62 3.28 -4.36
C GLN A 61 -14.53 2.43 -3.45
N PRO A 62 -15.80 2.22 -3.81
CA PRO A 62 -16.61 1.17 -3.21
C PRO A 62 -15.92 -0.16 -3.55
N THR A 63 -15.53 -0.90 -2.52
CA THR A 63 -14.71 -2.10 -2.65
C THR A 63 -15.63 -3.29 -2.90
N ASP A 64 -15.93 -3.59 -4.16
CA ASP A 64 -16.69 -4.78 -4.56
C ASP A 64 -15.83 -5.73 -5.41
N GLN A 65 -14.59 -5.94 -4.97
CA GLN A 65 -13.73 -6.99 -5.50
C GLN A 65 -13.25 -7.87 -4.34
N GLY A 66 -14.04 -8.91 -4.08
CA GLY A 66 -13.61 -10.04 -3.27
C GLY A 66 -12.38 -10.68 -3.91
N PHE A 67 -11.25 -10.61 -3.22
CA PHE A 67 -10.09 -11.44 -3.55
C PHE A 67 -10.24 -12.77 -2.83
N PRO A 68 -10.05 -13.91 -3.52
CA PRO A 68 -9.99 -15.21 -2.86
C PRO A 68 -8.78 -15.24 -1.94
N ILE A 69 -8.98 -15.70 -0.71
CA ILE A 69 -7.93 -15.98 0.26
C ILE A 69 -7.02 -17.05 -0.36
N ALA A 70 -5.80 -16.68 -0.71
CA ALA A 70 -4.76 -17.65 -1.05
C ALA A 70 -4.35 -18.34 0.26
N ASN A 71 -4.87 -19.55 0.49
CA ASN A 71 -4.37 -20.44 1.53
C ASN A 71 -2.94 -20.85 1.15
N SER A 72 -1.94 -20.18 1.73
CA SER A 72 -0.58 -20.68 1.78
C SER A 72 -0.52 -21.81 2.81
N GLU A 73 -0.57 -23.05 2.36
CA GLU A 73 -0.02 -24.22 3.07
C GLU A 73 -0.15 -25.48 2.20
N ALA A 74 0.92 -25.81 1.47
CA ALA A 74 1.20 -27.16 1.01
C ALA A 74 2.69 -27.25 0.62
N SER A 75 3.58 -27.05 1.60
CA SER A 75 4.92 -27.63 1.55
C SER A 75 4.80 -28.98 2.23
N SER A 76 4.76 -30.06 1.45
CA SER A 76 4.96 -31.41 1.98
C SER A 76 5.91 -32.12 1.02
N ASP A 77 7.18 -32.13 1.40
CA ASP A 77 8.20 -32.98 0.82
C ASP A 77 7.73 -34.44 0.89
N THR A 78 7.63 -35.10 -0.26
CA THR A 78 7.44 -36.55 -0.30
C THR A 78 8.81 -37.22 -0.23
N GLU A 79 9.37 -37.35 0.97
CA GLU A 79 10.45 -38.29 1.24
C GLU A 79 9.83 -39.67 1.49
N SER A 80 9.79 -40.48 0.44
CA SER A 80 9.32 -41.86 0.50
C SER A 80 10.50 -42.77 0.85
N THR A 81 10.65 -43.07 2.13
CA THR A 81 11.45 -44.20 2.61
C THR A 81 10.53 -45.02 3.50
N ASN A 82 10.21 -46.25 3.10
CA ASN A 82 9.98 -47.36 4.01
C ASN A 82 10.07 -48.69 3.26
N THR A 83 11.12 -49.42 3.61
CA THR A 83 11.37 -50.85 3.42
C THR A 83 10.50 -51.65 4.39
N THR A 84 9.85 -52.74 3.94
CA THR A 84 9.70 -54.05 4.61
C THR A 84 8.98 -55.00 3.66
#